data_AF-A0AA41H431-F1
#
_entry.id   AF-A0AA41H431-F1
#
_cell.length_a   1.000
_cell.length_b   1.000
_cell.length_c   1.000
_cell.angle_alpha   90.00
_cell.angle_beta   90.00
_cell.angle_gamma   90.00
#
_symmetry.space_group_name_H-M   'P 1'
#
loop_
_entity.id
_entity.type
_entity.pdbx_description
1 polymer ?
#
loop_
_entity_poly.entity_id
_entity_poly.type
_entity_poly.pdbx_seq_one_letter_code
_entity_poly.pdbx_strand_id
1 'polypeptide(L)'
;MALPAALQNLTLPVIASPMFIASGPALVAAQCKAGIVGSFPALNARPAELLDVWLTDLQKELAEFQAANPDQRVGPIAVNQIVHQSNDRLAHDVEVCVKHQIPIIISSLRAPPKEMLDAIHSYGGIVLHDVVSIRHAQKALEAGVDGLILVASGAGGHAGTLSPFALVGEIRKFFKGPIALSGSIATGDAILAAQAMGADFAYIGSRWLATQESNVSDDYRNAIVESTAADIVYSNLFTGVHGNYLKKSIVAAGLDPEALPQADKSSMNFGSSSAKAWRDIWGAGQGVGLMDDVPTTAEMVARLKQEYDAARARLAL
;
A
#
# COMPACT_ATOMS: atom_id res chain seq x y z
N MET A 1 4.09 -18.00 -14.10
CA MET A 1 5.45 -18.08 -13.52
C MET A 1 5.30 -18.38 -12.03
N ALA A 2 6.30 -19.00 -11.40
CA ALA A 2 6.30 -19.11 -9.93
C ALA A 2 6.38 -17.71 -9.31
N LEU A 3 5.78 -17.52 -8.15
CA LEU A 3 5.90 -16.27 -7.39
C LEU A 3 7.37 -16.02 -7.03
N PRO A 4 7.87 -14.77 -7.03
CA PRO A 4 9.20 -14.45 -6.52
C PRO A 4 9.38 -14.90 -5.07
N ALA A 5 10.60 -15.26 -4.67
CA ALA A 5 10.91 -15.76 -3.33
C ALA A 5 10.42 -14.83 -2.21
N ALA A 6 10.56 -13.51 -2.39
CA ALA A 6 10.09 -12.51 -1.43
C ALA A 6 8.56 -12.53 -1.21
N LEU A 7 7.78 -13.10 -2.13
CA LEU A 7 6.33 -13.17 -2.05
C LEU A 7 5.82 -14.58 -1.67
N GLN A 8 6.71 -15.48 -1.25
CA GLN A 8 6.37 -16.82 -0.81
C GLN A 8 6.34 -16.94 0.72
N ASN A 9 5.68 -18.00 1.22
CA ASN A 9 5.66 -18.38 2.64
C ASN A 9 5.17 -17.28 3.61
N LEU A 10 4.21 -16.46 3.19
CA LEU A 10 3.52 -15.52 4.07
C LEU A 10 2.43 -16.24 4.89
N THR A 11 2.09 -15.68 6.06
CA THR A 11 0.94 -16.11 6.89
C THR A 11 -0.38 -15.98 6.13
N LEU A 12 -0.51 -14.90 5.36
CA LEU A 12 -1.60 -14.62 4.44
C LEU A 12 -1.06 -14.00 3.15
N PRO A 13 -1.74 -14.16 2.01
CA PRO A 13 -1.38 -13.52 0.75
C PRO A 13 -1.72 -12.02 0.80
N VAL A 14 -1.07 -11.28 1.69
CA VAL A 14 -1.35 -9.88 1.98
C VAL A 14 -0.06 -9.06 1.90
N ILE A 15 -0.17 -7.95 1.19
CA ILE A 15 0.80 -6.85 1.25
C ILE A 15 0.09 -5.68 1.91
N ALA A 16 0.62 -5.23 3.04
CA ALA A 16 0.14 -4.01 3.67
C ALA A 16 0.64 -2.82 2.85
N SER A 17 -0.27 -2.00 2.32
CA SER A 17 0.07 -0.91 1.43
C SER A 17 0.84 0.19 2.17
N PRO A 18 1.79 0.86 1.50
CA PRO A 18 2.54 1.97 2.04
C PRO A 18 1.64 3.20 2.06
N MET A 19 1.44 3.77 3.25
CA MET A 19 0.56 4.92 3.45
C MET A 19 1.37 6.12 3.91
N PHE A 20 1.24 7.23 3.20
CA PHE A 20 1.95 8.46 3.52
C PHE A 20 1.59 8.93 4.94
N ILE A 21 2.61 9.28 5.73
CA ILE A 21 2.55 9.62 7.16
C ILE A 21 2.18 8.44 8.07
N ALA A 22 1.21 7.60 7.70
CA ALA A 22 0.68 6.54 8.54
C ALA A 22 1.61 5.32 8.70
N SER A 23 2.27 4.88 7.62
CA SER A 23 3.21 3.75 7.67
C SER A 23 4.57 4.19 8.19
N GLY A 24 4.85 3.95 9.47
CA GLY A 24 6.16 4.12 10.10
C GLY A 24 6.79 2.79 10.54
N PRO A 25 8.01 2.81 11.12
CA PRO A 25 8.73 1.60 11.52
C PRO A 25 7.93 0.67 12.45
N ALA A 26 7.20 1.22 13.43
CA ALA A 26 6.41 0.40 14.36
C ALA A 26 5.35 -0.45 13.64
N LEU A 27 4.58 0.16 12.73
CA LEU A 27 3.58 -0.54 11.94
C LEU A 27 4.21 -1.58 11.01
N VAL A 28 5.30 -1.22 10.32
CA VAL A 28 5.99 -2.11 9.38
C VAL A 28 6.58 -3.32 10.13
N ALA A 29 7.23 -3.10 11.27
CA ALA A 29 7.75 -4.18 12.11
C ALA A 29 6.63 -5.12 12.56
N ALA A 30 5.50 -4.57 13.02
CA ALA A 30 4.36 -5.37 13.46
C ALA A 30 3.74 -6.20 12.31
N GLN A 31 3.63 -5.63 11.11
CA GLN A 31 3.15 -6.34 9.91
C GLN A 31 4.09 -7.49 9.52
N CYS A 32 5.39 -7.22 9.45
CA CYS A 32 6.40 -8.24 9.15
C CYS A 32 6.40 -9.36 10.20
N LYS A 33 6.36 -9.03 11.50
CA LYS A 33 6.30 -10.01 12.61
C LYS A 33 5.02 -10.85 12.59
N ALA A 34 3.91 -10.31 12.07
CA ALA A 34 2.68 -11.07 11.85
C ALA A 34 2.73 -11.97 10.59
N GLY A 35 3.84 -11.93 9.84
CA GLY A 35 4.10 -12.79 8.69
C GLY A 35 3.46 -12.34 7.38
N ILE A 36 3.11 -11.06 7.26
CA ILE A 36 2.67 -10.43 5.99
C ILE A 36 3.72 -9.42 5.52
N VAL A 37 3.66 -8.99 4.25
CA VAL A 37 4.59 -7.95 3.77
C VAL A 37 4.25 -6.62 4.44
N GLY A 38 5.18 -6.07 5.22
CA GLY A 38 5.08 -4.74 5.81
C GLY A 38 5.69 -3.70 4.88
N SER A 39 5.05 -2.55 4.70
CA SER A 39 5.58 -1.54 3.77
C SER A 39 5.33 -0.09 4.17
N PHE A 40 6.20 0.78 3.68
CA PHE A 40 6.12 2.23 3.90
C PHE A 40 6.66 3.05 2.71
N PRO A 41 6.18 4.28 2.49
CA PRO A 41 6.80 5.22 1.56
C PRO A 41 8.14 5.74 2.08
N ALA A 42 9.18 5.74 1.24
CA ALA A 42 10.50 6.29 1.60
C ALA A 42 10.40 7.77 2.05
N LEU A 43 9.47 8.53 1.46
CA LEU A 43 9.16 9.91 1.83
C LEU A 43 8.64 10.11 3.26
N ASN A 44 8.24 9.04 3.97
CA ASN A 44 7.85 9.14 5.38
C ASN A 44 9.06 9.35 6.30
N ALA A 45 10.24 8.83 5.94
CA ALA A 45 11.47 9.08 6.68
C ALA A 45 11.91 10.53 6.45
N ARG A 46 11.81 11.38 7.46
CA ARG A 46 12.17 12.81 7.36
C ARG A 46 13.04 13.20 8.55
N PRO A 47 14.24 13.76 8.32
CA PRO A 47 14.87 14.08 7.03
C PRO A 47 15.27 12.81 6.24
N ALA A 48 15.81 12.96 5.02
CA ALA A 48 16.03 11.84 4.09
C ALA A 48 16.96 10.76 4.66
N GLU A 49 17.99 11.18 5.41
CA GLU A 49 18.97 10.33 6.06
C GLU A 49 18.35 9.37 7.08
N LEU A 50 17.15 9.69 7.57
CA LEU A 50 16.42 8.83 8.50
C LEU A 50 16.01 7.49 7.87
N LEU A 51 15.97 7.39 6.52
CA LEU A 51 15.63 6.15 5.83
C LEU A 51 16.66 5.05 6.13
N ASP A 52 17.95 5.38 6.14
CA ASP A 52 19.04 4.45 6.43
C ASP A 52 18.93 3.90 7.87
N VAL A 53 18.60 4.78 8.81
CA VAL A 53 18.38 4.42 10.21
C VAL A 53 17.18 3.51 10.36
N TRP A 54 16.04 3.86 9.77
CA TRP A 54 14.83 3.05 9.81
C TRP A 54 15.05 1.65 9.25
N LEU A 55 15.72 1.52 8.11
CA LEU A 55 15.98 0.22 7.50
C LEU A 55 16.96 -0.61 8.30
N THR A 56 18.00 0.01 8.87
CA THR A 56 18.94 -0.65 9.80
C THR A 56 18.20 -1.22 11.00
N ASP A 57 17.40 -0.40 11.67
CA ASP A 57 16.70 -0.78 12.90
C ASP A 57 15.63 -1.84 12.63
N LEU A 58 14.85 -1.69 11.55
CA LEU A 58 13.85 -2.68 11.14
C LEU A 58 14.49 -4.03 10.82
N GLN A 59 15.56 -4.06 10.04
CA GLN A 59 16.24 -5.32 9.69
C GLN A 59 16.81 -6.01 10.93
N LYS A 60 17.41 -5.24 11.84
CA LYS A 60 17.90 -5.76 13.12
C LYS A 60 16.77 -6.33 13.97
N GLU A 61 15.70 -5.57 14.18
CA GLU A 61 14.55 -5.98 14.99
C GLU A 61 13.88 -7.25 14.45
N LEU A 62 13.71 -7.34 13.12
CA LEU A 62 13.13 -8.51 12.49
C LEU A 62 14.06 -9.74 12.56
N ALA A 63 15.38 -9.56 12.44
CA ALA A 63 16.34 -10.64 12.60
C ALA A 63 16.35 -11.18 14.05
N GLU A 64 16.34 -10.28 15.05
CA GLU A 64 16.26 -10.66 16.47
C GLU A 64 14.94 -11.39 16.78
N PHE A 65 13.83 -10.90 16.22
CA PHE A 65 12.53 -11.55 16.37
C PHE A 65 12.51 -12.96 15.74
N GLN A 66 13.03 -13.11 14.52
CA GLN A 66 13.09 -14.41 13.85
C GLN A 66 13.98 -15.40 14.60
N ALA A 67 15.10 -14.95 15.16
CA ALA A 67 16.00 -15.78 15.96
C ALA A 67 15.33 -16.26 17.27
N ALA A 68 14.52 -15.39 17.90
CA ALA A 68 13.76 -15.74 19.09
C ALA A 68 12.51 -16.60 18.80
N ASN A 69 12.02 -16.59 17.55
CA ASN A 69 10.78 -17.28 17.13
C ASN A 69 11.02 -18.08 15.85
N PRO A 70 11.84 -19.15 15.87
CA PRO A 70 12.26 -19.87 14.66
C PRO A 70 11.11 -20.49 13.84
N ASP A 71 9.99 -20.81 14.50
CA ASP A 71 8.81 -21.41 13.86
C ASP A 71 7.82 -20.36 13.32
N GLN A 72 8.01 -19.08 13.66
CA GLN A 72 7.14 -18.01 13.16
C GLN A 72 7.59 -17.53 11.80
N ARG A 73 6.61 -17.28 10.92
CA ARG A 73 6.85 -16.64 9.62
C ARG A 73 7.05 -15.15 9.84
N VAL A 74 8.17 -14.62 9.38
CA VAL A 74 8.41 -13.18 9.29
C VAL A 74 8.30 -12.75 7.83
N GLY A 75 7.40 -11.81 7.56
CA GLY A 75 7.22 -11.23 6.23
C GLY A 75 8.33 -10.23 5.90
N PRO A 76 8.59 -9.99 4.60
CA PRO A 76 9.62 -9.06 4.16
C PRO A 76 9.17 -7.60 4.31
N ILE A 77 10.16 -6.72 4.33
CA ILE A 77 9.96 -5.28 4.19
C ILE A 77 9.78 -4.94 2.70
N ALA A 78 8.83 -4.06 2.40
CA ALA A 78 8.73 -3.38 1.12
C ALA A 78 8.83 -1.85 1.29
N VAL A 79 9.48 -1.18 0.33
CA VAL A 79 9.62 0.29 0.35
C VAL A 79 9.03 0.90 -0.90
N ASN A 80 8.16 1.90 -0.74
CA ASN A 80 7.56 2.62 -1.86
C ASN A 80 8.40 3.82 -2.30
N GLN A 81 8.58 3.90 -3.62
CA GLN A 81 9.28 4.95 -4.35
C GLN A 81 8.30 5.67 -5.27
N ILE A 82 8.09 6.97 -5.02
CA ILE A 82 7.26 7.82 -5.87
C ILE A 82 8.10 8.26 -7.08
N VAL A 83 7.81 7.69 -8.25
CA VAL A 83 8.54 7.97 -9.48
C VAL A 83 7.95 9.20 -10.15
N HIS A 84 8.44 10.38 -9.77
CA HIS A 84 8.02 11.64 -10.35
C HIS A 84 9.19 12.63 -10.42
N GLN A 85 9.24 13.45 -11.46
CA GLN A 85 10.32 14.43 -11.68
C GLN A 85 10.43 15.49 -10.57
N SER A 86 9.36 15.71 -9.81
CA SER A 86 9.36 16.63 -8.67
C SER A 86 9.89 16.01 -7.38
N ASN A 87 10.06 14.68 -7.34
CA ASN A 87 10.60 13.99 -6.17
C ASN A 87 12.13 14.12 -6.19
N ASP A 88 12.64 15.07 -5.42
CA ASP A 88 14.07 15.38 -5.26
C ASP A 88 14.84 14.30 -4.49
N ARG A 89 14.14 13.33 -3.88
CA ARG A 89 14.73 12.27 -3.06
C ARG A 89 14.90 10.93 -3.78
N LEU A 90 14.27 10.72 -4.93
CA LEU A 90 14.17 9.39 -5.55
C LEU A 90 15.52 8.70 -5.70
N ALA A 91 16.55 9.40 -6.19
CA ALA A 91 17.87 8.81 -6.40
C ALA A 91 18.53 8.38 -5.07
N HIS A 92 18.49 9.25 -4.06
CA HIS A 92 19.00 8.95 -2.72
C HIS A 92 18.26 7.79 -2.07
N ASP A 93 16.93 7.83 -2.07
CA ASP A 93 16.11 6.81 -1.43
C ASP A 93 16.30 5.42 -2.10
N VAL A 94 16.49 5.37 -3.43
CA VAL A 94 16.82 4.14 -4.16
C VAL A 94 18.22 3.63 -3.78
N GLU A 95 19.23 4.51 -3.69
CA GLU A 95 20.58 4.12 -3.27
C GLU A 95 20.57 3.48 -1.88
N VAL A 96 19.84 4.07 -0.92
CA VAL A 96 19.68 3.50 0.42
C VAL A 96 18.97 2.14 0.36
N CYS A 97 17.92 2.00 -0.44
CA CYS A 97 17.25 0.71 -0.61
C CYS A 97 18.16 -0.37 -1.21
N VAL A 98 19.05 -0.01 -2.14
CA VAL A 98 20.05 -0.92 -2.73
C VAL A 98 21.09 -1.32 -1.68
N LYS A 99 21.61 -0.36 -0.90
CA LYS A 99 22.55 -0.61 0.21
C LYS A 99 21.98 -1.63 1.20
N HIS A 100 20.69 -1.53 1.52
CA HIS A 100 19.98 -2.42 2.43
C HIS A 100 19.43 -3.69 1.77
N GLN A 101 19.55 -3.83 0.44
CA GLN A 101 19.02 -4.96 -0.33
C GLN A 101 17.53 -5.24 -0.03
N ILE A 102 16.70 -4.20 -0.06
CA ILE A 102 15.27 -4.32 0.28
C ILE A 102 14.57 -5.32 -0.66
N PRO A 103 13.91 -6.38 -0.14
CA PRO A 103 13.41 -7.47 -0.99
C PRO A 103 12.36 -7.04 -2.01
N ILE A 104 11.54 -6.03 -1.67
CA ILE A 104 10.42 -5.58 -2.49
C ILE A 104 10.44 -4.06 -2.58
N ILE A 105 10.51 -3.53 -3.79
CA ILE A 105 10.28 -2.12 -4.08
C ILE A 105 8.91 -1.96 -4.71
N ILE A 106 8.15 -1.01 -4.19
CA ILE A 106 6.86 -0.61 -4.77
C ILE A 106 7.10 0.69 -5.51
N SER A 107 6.75 0.77 -6.79
CA SER A 107 6.84 2.00 -7.57
C SER A 107 5.45 2.52 -7.94
N SER A 108 5.32 3.85 -8.03
CA SER A 108 4.03 4.51 -8.28
C SER A 108 4.16 5.74 -9.19
N LEU A 109 3.01 6.20 -9.70
CA LEU A 109 2.81 7.33 -10.63
C LEU A 109 3.35 7.13 -12.06
N ARG A 110 4.67 7.03 -12.23
CA ARG A 110 5.30 6.81 -13.53
C ARG A 110 6.03 5.48 -13.52
N ALA A 111 6.14 4.86 -14.69
CA ALA A 111 6.92 3.64 -14.84
C ALA A 111 8.36 3.90 -14.33
N PRO A 112 8.92 3.01 -13.49
CA PRO A 112 10.26 3.18 -12.96
C PRO A 112 11.28 3.21 -14.10
N PRO A 113 12.31 4.07 -14.02
CA PRO A 113 13.32 4.14 -15.06
C PRO A 113 14.22 2.90 -15.01
N LYS A 114 14.87 2.58 -16.14
CA LYS A 114 15.62 1.33 -16.31
C LYS A 114 16.75 1.19 -15.29
N GLU A 115 17.47 2.28 -15.01
CA GLU A 115 18.56 2.30 -14.05
C GLU A 115 18.12 1.94 -12.62
N MET A 116 16.89 2.31 -12.23
CA MET A 116 16.31 1.90 -10.94
C MET A 116 16.04 0.40 -10.95
N LEU A 117 15.41 -0.12 -12.00
CA LEU A 117 15.13 -1.56 -12.13
C LEU A 117 16.42 -2.39 -12.10
N ASP A 118 17.41 -2.02 -12.91
CA ASP A 118 18.70 -2.70 -12.98
C ASP A 118 19.39 -2.73 -11.60
N ALA A 119 19.35 -1.61 -10.86
CA ALA A 119 19.93 -1.53 -9.52
C ALA A 119 19.21 -2.45 -8.53
N ILE A 120 17.87 -2.50 -8.55
CA ILE A 120 17.09 -3.38 -7.66
C ILE A 120 17.28 -4.86 -8.03
N HIS A 121 17.25 -5.19 -9.32
CA HIS A 121 17.44 -6.56 -9.80
C HIS A 121 18.87 -7.07 -9.55
N SER A 122 19.87 -6.18 -9.46
CA SER A 122 21.28 -6.56 -9.25
C SER A 122 21.54 -7.36 -7.97
N TYR A 123 20.71 -7.21 -6.94
CA TYR A 123 20.78 -7.97 -5.68
C TYR A 123 19.63 -8.97 -5.51
N GLY A 124 18.76 -9.12 -6.52
CA GLY A 124 17.61 -10.03 -6.50
C GLY A 124 16.35 -9.46 -5.85
N GLY A 125 16.29 -8.16 -5.56
CA GLY A 125 15.05 -7.49 -5.19
C GLY A 125 14.06 -7.47 -6.35
N ILE A 126 12.77 -7.33 -6.05
CA ILE A 126 11.71 -7.23 -7.06
C ILE A 126 11.04 -5.87 -7.05
N VAL A 127 10.45 -5.48 -8.18
CA VAL A 127 9.67 -4.25 -8.32
C VAL A 127 8.21 -4.56 -8.65
N LEU A 128 7.31 -4.15 -7.77
CA LEU A 128 5.87 -4.14 -7.99
C LEU A 128 5.41 -2.72 -8.35
N HIS A 129 4.54 -2.57 -9.35
CA HIS A 129 4.11 -1.24 -9.80
C HIS A 129 2.60 -1.01 -9.65
N ASP A 130 2.24 0.11 -9.04
CA ASP A 130 0.86 0.56 -8.89
C ASP A 130 0.26 1.00 -10.23
N VAL A 131 -0.87 0.41 -10.61
CA VAL A 131 -1.59 0.75 -11.84
C VAL A 131 -3.08 0.86 -11.60
N VAL A 132 -3.69 1.85 -12.24
CA VAL A 132 -5.14 2.14 -12.19
C VAL A 132 -5.85 1.84 -13.51
N SER A 133 -5.11 1.45 -14.55
CA SER A 133 -5.64 1.21 -15.89
C SER A 133 -4.83 0.15 -16.65
N ILE A 134 -5.45 -0.44 -17.68
CA ILE A 134 -4.80 -1.41 -18.57
C ILE A 134 -3.58 -0.80 -19.28
N ARG A 135 -3.68 0.45 -19.73
CA ARG A 135 -2.56 1.15 -20.37
C ARG A 135 -1.38 1.34 -19.42
N HIS A 136 -1.63 1.68 -18.15
CA HIS A 136 -0.58 1.81 -17.15
C HIS A 136 0.08 0.44 -16.89
N ALA A 137 -0.72 -0.63 -16.79
CA ALA A 137 -0.22 -2.00 -16.67
C ALA A 137 0.73 -2.38 -17.81
N GLN A 138 0.33 -2.13 -19.07
CA GLN A 138 1.18 -2.40 -20.23
C GLN A 138 2.50 -1.61 -20.17
N LYS A 139 2.44 -0.32 -19.84
CA LYS A 139 3.65 0.52 -19.75
C LYS A 139 4.59 0.10 -18.62
N ALA A 140 4.05 -0.32 -17.48
CA ALA A 140 4.85 -0.83 -16.38
C ALA A 140 5.55 -2.15 -16.76
N LEU A 141 4.83 -3.06 -17.40
CA LEU A 141 5.40 -4.33 -17.88
C LEU A 141 6.46 -4.10 -18.98
N GLU A 142 6.22 -3.16 -19.90
CA GLU A 142 7.22 -2.76 -20.90
C GLU A 142 8.50 -2.21 -20.25
N ALA A 143 8.39 -1.54 -19.11
CA ALA A 143 9.55 -1.05 -18.36
C ALA A 143 10.36 -2.19 -17.71
N GLY A 144 9.72 -3.33 -17.42
CA GLY A 144 10.38 -4.52 -16.85
C GLY A 144 10.09 -4.77 -15.37
N VAL A 145 8.96 -4.29 -14.85
CA VAL A 145 8.53 -4.59 -13.46
C VAL A 145 8.16 -6.07 -13.30
N ASP A 146 8.40 -6.62 -12.11
CA ASP A 146 8.18 -8.05 -11.81
C ASP A 146 6.70 -8.37 -11.55
N GLY A 147 5.93 -7.39 -11.08
CA GLY A 147 4.52 -7.58 -10.76
C GLY A 147 3.72 -6.28 -10.77
N LEU A 148 2.41 -6.43 -10.70
CA LEU A 148 1.46 -5.33 -10.78
C LEU A 148 0.63 -5.24 -9.49
N ILE A 149 0.44 -4.02 -9.00
CA ILE A 149 -0.53 -3.71 -7.95
C ILE A 149 -1.69 -2.99 -8.62
N LEU A 150 -2.85 -3.64 -8.65
CA LEU A 150 -4.05 -3.15 -9.33
C LEU A 150 -4.86 -2.32 -8.35
N VAL A 151 -4.74 -1.00 -8.45
CA VAL A 151 -5.43 -0.06 -7.57
C VAL A 151 -6.81 0.24 -8.14
N ALA A 152 -7.76 -0.64 -7.83
CA ALA A 152 -9.13 -0.58 -8.32
C ALA A 152 -9.99 0.46 -7.56
N SER A 153 -11.25 0.58 -7.99
CA SER A 153 -12.25 1.41 -7.33
C SER A 153 -12.37 1.08 -5.83
N GLY A 154 -12.48 2.13 -5.02
CA GLY A 154 -12.62 2.04 -3.57
C GLY A 154 -11.32 1.90 -2.78
N ALA A 155 -10.14 1.94 -3.42
CA ALA A 155 -8.86 2.05 -2.73
C ALA A 155 -8.72 3.42 -2.04
N GLY A 156 -8.01 3.50 -0.92
CA GLY A 156 -7.77 4.77 -0.22
C GLY A 156 -6.65 5.59 -0.84
N GLY A 157 -6.73 6.92 -0.75
CA GLY A 157 -5.76 7.79 -1.44
C GLY A 157 -5.89 7.65 -2.96
N HIS A 158 -4.80 7.83 -3.70
CA HIS A 158 -4.81 7.75 -5.16
C HIS A 158 -5.38 6.42 -5.66
N ALA A 159 -6.47 6.48 -6.43
CA ALA A 159 -7.24 5.29 -6.79
C ALA A 159 -7.78 5.34 -8.22
N GLY A 160 -7.96 4.17 -8.82
CA GLY A 160 -8.66 4.03 -10.09
C GLY A 160 -10.17 4.02 -9.92
N THR A 161 -10.89 4.10 -11.04
CA THR A 161 -12.36 4.00 -11.08
C THR A 161 -12.85 2.65 -11.59
N LEU A 162 -11.95 1.80 -12.10
CA LEU A 162 -12.30 0.51 -12.66
C LEU A 162 -12.72 -0.48 -11.57
N SER A 163 -13.76 -1.26 -11.86
CA SER A 163 -14.19 -2.38 -11.02
C SER A 163 -13.06 -3.41 -10.90
N PRO A 164 -12.83 -3.99 -9.70
CA PRO A 164 -11.83 -5.04 -9.52
C PRO A 164 -12.07 -6.25 -10.44
N PHE A 165 -13.33 -6.63 -10.67
CA PHE A 165 -13.68 -7.75 -11.56
C PHE A 165 -13.22 -7.51 -13.00
N ALA A 166 -13.39 -6.28 -13.50
CA ALA A 166 -12.97 -5.91 -14.84
C ALA A 166 -11.44 -5.79 -14.93
N LEU A 167 -10.84 -5.04 -13.99
CA LEU A 167 -9.41 -4.74 -14.02
C LEU A 167 -8.54 -6.01 -13.91
N VAL A 168 -8.85 -6.91 -12.96
CA VAL A 168 -8.11 -8.17 -12.80
C VAL A 168 -8.32 -9.06 -14.02
N GLY A 169 -9.57 -9.25 -14.45
CA GLY A 169 -9.91 -10.13 -15.56
C GLY A 169 -9.26 -9.71 -16.88
N GLU A 170 -9.24 -8.42 -17.19
CA GLU A 170 -8.60 -7.90 -18.40
C GLU A 170 -7.07 -8.03 -18.35
N ILE A 171 -6.43 -7.72 -17.23
CA ILE A 171 -4.96 -7.85 -17.10
C ILE A 171 -4.53 -9.32 -17.18
N ARG A 172 -5.31 -10.24 -16.59
CA ARG A 172 -5.03 -11.68 -16.65
C ARG A 172 -5.10 -12.26 -18.07
N LYS A 173 -5.68 -11.57 -19.06
CA LYS A 173 -5.63 -11.99 -20.46
C LYS A 173 -4.20 -11.98 -21.02
N PHE A 174 -3.37 -11.03 -20.60
CA PHE A 174 -2.02 -10.86 -21.15
C PHE A 174 -0.88 -10.99 -20.12
N PHE A 175 -1.17 -10.95 -18.81
CA PHE A 175 -0.15 -11.05 -17.77
C PHE A 175 -0.37 -12.24 -16.82
N LYS A 176 0.67 -13.08 -16.69
CA LYS A 176 0.67 -14.31 -15.88
C LYS A 176 1.66 -14.27 -14.71
N GLY A 177 2.21 -13.08 -14.42
CA GLY A 177 3.08 -12.85 -13.27
C GLY A 177 2.29 -12.42 -12.02
N PRO A 178 2.99 -12.03 -10.94
CA PRO A 178 2.40 -11.61 -9.67
C PRO A 178 1.45 -10.41 -9.79
N ILE A 179 0.23 -10.57 -9.28
CA ILE A 179 -0.76 -9.50 -9.17
C ILE A 179 -1.18 -9.33 -7.71
N ALA A 180 -1.07 -8.11 -7.19
CA ALA A 180 -1.75 -7.72 -5.97
C ALA A 180 -2.97 -6.86 -6.31
N LEU A 181 -4.13 -7.11 -5.70
CA LEU A 181 -5.33 -6.30 -5.90
C LEU A 181 -5.53 -5.37 -4.71
N SER A 182 -5.75 -4.09 -4.99
CA SER A 182 -6.21 -3.10 -4.00
C SER A 182 -7.59 -2.58 -4.36
N GLY A 183 -8.32 -2.10 -3.34
CA GLY A 183 -9.67 -1.55 -3.47
C GLY A 183 -10.65 -2.21 -2.52
N SER A 184 -11.10 -1.47 -1.49
CA SER A 184 -12.13 -1.89 -0.53
C SER A 184 -11.87 -3.21 0.25
N ILE A 185 -10.66 -3.76 0.21
CA ILE A 185 -10.31 -4.99 0.94
C ILE A 185 -10.04 -4.64 2.41
N ALA A 186 -10.87 -5.16 3.32
CA ALA A 186 -10.74 -4.96 4.76
C ALA A 186 -10.89 -6.23 5.61
N THR A 187 -11.29 -7.36 5.00
CA THR A 187 -11.60 -8.62 5.69
C THR A 187 -10.93 -9.82 5.01
N GLY A 188 -10.86 -10.96 5.72
CA GLY A 188 -10.36 -12.22 5.19
C GLY A 188 -11.19 -12.78 4.03
N ASP A 189 -12.51 -12.57 4.04
CA ASP A 189 -13.38 -12.89 2.90
C ASP A 189 -12.95 -12.15 1.63
N ALA A 190 -12.63 -10.86 1.76
CA ALA A 190 -12.20 -10.04 0.64
C ALA A 190 -10.81 -10.43 0.12
N ILE A 191 -9.92 -10.94 1.00
CA ILE A 191 -8.63 -11.52 0.59
C ILE A 191 -8.87 -12.74 -0.32
N LEU A 192 -9.73 -13.67 0.10
CA LEU A 192 -10.05 -14.85 -0.72
C LEU A 192 -10.77 -14.46 -2.02
N ALA A 193 -11.67 -13.49 -1.98
CA ALA A 193 -12.34 -12.97 -3.17
C ALA A 193 -11.35 -12.37 -4.18
N ALA A 194 -10.32 -11.66 -3.71
CA ALA A 194 -9.25 -11.16 -4.57
C ALA A 194 -8.54 -12.30 -5.30
N GLN A 195 -8.23 -13.39 -4.59
CA GLN A 195 -7.62 -14.57 -5.20
C GLN A 195 -8.54 -15.29 -6.18
N ALA A 196 -9.83 -15.41 -5.84
CA ALA A 196 -10.82 -16.01 -6.73
C ALA A 196 -11.00 -15.22 -8.05
N MET A 197 -10.86 -13.89 -8.01
CA MET A 197 -10.82 -13.05 -9.22
C MET A 197 -9.54 -13.25 -10.06
N GLY A 198 -8.53 -13.89 -9.48
CA GLY A 198 -7.26 -14.19 -10.12
C GLY A 198 -6.10 -13.31 -9.66
N ALA A 199 -6.24 -12.48 -8.61
CA ALA A 199 -5.05 -11.87 -8.00
C ALA A 199 -4.26 -12.93 -7.20
N ASP A 200 -2.98 -12.69 -6.95
CA ASP A 200 -2.16 -13.52 -6.07
C ASP A 200 -2.21 -13.02 -4.63
N PHE A 201 -2.28 -11.69 -4.46
CA PHE A 201 -2.28 -11.01 -3.16
C PHE A 201 -3.41 -9.99 -3.02
N ALA A 202 -3.83 -9.75 -1.79
CA ALA A 202 -4.55 -8.54 -1.40
C ALA A 202 -3.55 -7.43 -1.01
N TYR A 203 -3.80 -6.21 -1.48
CA TYR A 203 -3.02 -5.01 -1.17
C TYR A 203 -3.88 -4.05 -0.34
N ILE A 204 -3.72 -4.12 0.98
CA ILE A 204 -4.67 -3.55 1.96
C ILE A 204 -4.09 -2.26 2.53
N GLY A 205 -4.87 -1.19 2.57
CA GLY A 205 -4.47 0.11 3.14
C GLY A 205 -5.26 0.51 4.37
N SER A 206 -6.47 1.04 4.18
CA SER A 206 -7.25 1.70 5.25
C SER A 206 -7.43 0.88 6.53
N ARG A 207 -7.42 -0.46 6.45
CA ARG A 207 -7.50 -1.33 7.63
C ARG A 207 -6.35 -1.09 8.62
N TRP A 208 -5.16 -0.78 8.12
CA TRP A 208 -3.97 -0.49 8.90
C TRP A 208 -3.91 0.96 9.42
N LEU A 209 -4.80 1.84 8.96
CA LEU A 209 -4.95 3.17 9.57
C LEU A 209 -5.56 3.02 10.97
N ALA A 210 -6.54 2.12 11.10
CA ALA A 210 -7.18 1.80 12.36
C ALA A 210 -6.49 0.62 13.07
N THR A 211 -5.18 0.75 13.31
CA THR A 211 -4.42 -0.12 14.23
C THR A 211 -3.59 0.72 15.22
N GLN A 212 -3.16 0.11 16.31
CA GLN A 212 -2.43 0.80 17.38
C GLN A 212 -1.07 1.32 16.93
N GLU A 213 -0.36 0.58 16.07
CA GLU A 213 0.99 0.87 15.60
C GLU A 213 1.05 1.91 14.47
N SER A 214 -0.11 2.29 13.93
CA SER A 214 -0.23 3.30 12.88
C SER A 214 0.14 4.69 13.42
N ASN A 215 0.89 5.48 12.64
CA ASN A 215 1.32 6.83 13.03
C ASN A 215 0.24 7.91 12.91
N VAL A 216 -1.00 7.53 12.58
CA VAL A 216 -2.10 8.48 12.45
C VAL A 216 -2.59 8.97 13.81
N SER A 217 -3.20 10.17 13.82
CA SER A 217 -3.83 10.71 15.04
C SER A 217 -5.05 9.88 15.46
N ASP A 218 -5.41 9.97 16.73
CA ASP A 218 -6.65 9.36 17.25
C ASP A 218 -7.88 9.87 16.50
N ASP A 219 -7.93 11.16 16.17
CA ASP A 219 -9.04 11.72 15.38
C ASP A 219 -9.18 11.04 14.01
N TYR A 220 -8.07 10.72 13.35
CA TYR A 220 -8.09 10.02 12.08
C TYR A 220 -8.53 8.56 12.27
N ARG A 221 -8.02 7.86 13.31
CA ARG A 221 -8.47 6.49 13.63
C ARG A 221 -9.96 6.43 13.93
N ASN A 222 -10.45 7.33 14.76
CA ASN A 222 -11.87 7.44 15.11
C ASN A 222 -12.70 7.77 13.87
N ALA A 223 -12.23 8.69 13.03
CA ALA A 223 -12.91 9.00 11.77
C ALA A 223 -13.02 7.79 10.85
N ILE A 224 -12.03 6.89 10.78
CA ILE A 224 -12.12 5.63 10.04
C ILE A 224 -13.20 4.73 10.61
N VAL A 225 -13.16 4.46 11.92
CA VAL A 225 -14.08 3.53 12.62
C VAL A 225 -15.53 4.01 12.57
N GLU A 226 -15.75 5.31 12.59
CA GLU A 226 -17.07 5.92 12.56
C GLU A 226 -17.60 6.19 11.13
N SER A 227 -16.86 5.80 10.08
CA SER A 227 -17.22 6.10 8.69
C SER A 227 -17.74 4.88 7.94
N THR A 228 -18.61 5.14 6.98
CA THR A 228 -19.11 4.16 6.01
C THR A 228 -18.56 4.45 4.62
N ALA A 229 -18.85 3.58 3.65
CA ALA A 229 -18.49 3.84 2.25
C ALA A 229 -19.08 5.15 1.69
N ALA A 230 -20.22 5.63 2.22
CA ALA A 230 -20.86 6.88 1.82
C ALA A 230 -20.09 8.13 2.29
N ASP A 231 -19.18 7.96 3.26
CA ASP A 231 -18.34 9.03 3.81
C ASP A 231 -17.01 9.18 3.07
N ILE A 232 -16.85 8.48 1.94
CA ILE A 232 -15.67 8.54 1.08
C ILE A 232 -15.93 9.43 -0.13
N VAL A 233 -15.12 10.48 -0.27
CA VAL A 233 -15.20 11.45 -1.36
C VAL A 233 -14.05 11.22 -2.32
N TYR A 234 -14.39 10.97 -3.59
CA TYR A 234 -13.41 10.84 -4.68
C TYR A 234 -13.13 12.21 -5.30
N SER A 235 -11.92 12.71 -5.15
CA SER A 235 -11.55 14.06 -5.61
C SER A 235 -10.10 14.11 -6.08
N ASN A 236 -9.78 15.01 -7.01
CA ASN A 236 -8.40 15.35 -7.36
C ASN A 236 -7.93 16.66 -6.74
N LEU A 237 -8.79 17.37 -6.01
CA LEU A 237 -8.51 18.71 -5.49
C LEU A 237 -7.23 18.76 -4.68
N PHE A 238 -7.09 17.78 -3.79
CA PHE A 238 -6.02 17.82 -2.80
C PHE A 238 -4.69 17.53 -3.44
N THR A 239 -4.60 16.59 -4.39
CA THR A 239 -3.31 16.16 -4.93
C THR A 239 -3.01 16.42 -6.39
N GLY A 240 -3.97 16.93 -7.14
CA GLY A 240 -3.91 16.94 -8.60
C GLY A 240 -4.12 15.56 -9.22
N VAL A 241 -4.18 14.49 -8.41
CA VAL A 241 -4.52 13.12 -8.81
C VAL A 241 -5.76 12.70 -8.06
N HIS A 242 -6.67 12.02 -8.76
CA HIS A 242 -7.86 11.55 -8.09
C HIS A 242 -7.53 10.52 -7.01
N GLY A 243 -8.13 10.73 -5.84
CA GLY A 243 -8.04 9.81 -4.72
C GLY A 243 -9.29 9.86 -3.84
N ASN A 244 -9.41 8.86 -2.96
CA ASN A 244 -10.49 8.73 -2.01
C ASN A 244 -10.07 9.28 -0.64
N TYR A 245 -10.91 10.16 -0.09
CA TYR A 245 -10.67 10.89 1.16
C TYR A 245 -11.89 10.84 2.08
N LEU A 246 -11.66 10.92 3.40
CA LEU A 246 -12.72 10.97 4.39
C LEU A 246 -13.43 12.33 4.36
N LYS A 247 -14.74 12.30 4.15
CA LYS A 247 -15.64 13.46 4.21
C LYS A 247 -15.43 14.30 5.48
N LYS A 248 -15.21 13.65 6.62
CA LYS A 248 -14.96 14.30 7.92
C LYS A 248 -13.78 15.28 7.89
N SER A 249 -12.64 14.89 7.32
CA SER A 249 -11.46 15.76 7.20
C SER A 249 -11.69 16.95 6.27
N ILE A 250 -12.47 16.76 5.21
CA ILE A 250 -12.83 17.81 4.24
C ILE A 250 -13.70 18.87 4.91
N VAL A 251 -14.72 18.43 5.66
CA VAL A 251 -15.58 19.32 6.45
C VAL A 251 -14.78 20.05 7.53
N ALA A 252 -13.88 19.35 8.23
CA ALA A 252 -13.02 19.95 9.25
C ALA A 252 -12.08 21.03 8.66
N ALA A 253 -11.69 20.89 7.40
CA ALA A 253 -10.92 21.89 6.66
C ALA A 253 -11.77 23.07 6.14
N GLY A 254 -13.08 23.10 6.41
CA GLY A 254 -13.99 24.16 6.00
C GLY A 254 -14.45 24.08 4.55
N LEU A 255 -14.34 22.91 3.91
CA LEU A 255 -14.74 22.69 2.52
C LEU A 255 -16.08 21.93 2.45
N ASP A 256 -16.85 22.20 1.40
CA ASP A 256 -18.05 21.43 1.08
C ASP A 256 -17.68 20.17 0.26
N PRO A 257 -17.84 18.95 0.82
CA PRO A 257 -17.52 17.71 0.13
C PRO A 257 -18.37 17.45 -1.12
N GLU A 258 -19.56 18.06 -1.24
CA GLU A 258 -20.45 17.90 -2.40
C GLU A 258 -20.17 18.92 -3.50
N ALA A 259 -19.32 19.92 -3.24
CA ALA A 259 -19.04 21.04 -4.14
C ALA A 259 -17.53 21.35 -4.25
N LEU A 260 -16.68 20.31 -4.22
CA LEU A 260 -15.23 20.49 -4.34
C LEU A 260 -14.82 20.94 -5.76
N PRO A 261 -13.95 21.96 -5.89
CA PRO A 261 -13.34 22.30 -7.17
C PRO A 261 -12.50 21.16 -7.75
N GLN A 262 -12.31 21.16 -9.07
CA GLN A 262 -11.35 20.29 -9.73
C GLN A 262 -9.98 20.96 -9.80
N ALA A 263 -8.92 20.24 -9.42
CA ALA A 263 -7.55 20.72 -9.58
C ALA A 263 -7.00 20.42 -10.99
N ASP A 264 -6.09 21.27 -11.47
CA ASP A 264 -5.27 20.98 -12.65
C ASP A 264 -4.17 19.97 -12.32
N LYS A 265 -3.85 19.07 -13.25
CA LYS A 265 -2.77 18.08 -13.13
C LYS A 265 -1.40 18.69 -12.89
N SER A 266 -1.20 19.96 -13.25
CA SER A 266 0.03 20.73 -12.99
C SER A 266 0.27 21.02 -11.50
N SER A 267 -0.72 20.81 -10.63
CA SER A 267 -0.63 21.03 -9.18
C SER A 267 0.13 19.96 -8.39
N MET A 268 0.50 18.84 -9.03
CA MET A 268 1.20 17.72 -8.39
C MET A 268 2.63 18.12 -7.98
N ASN A 269 2.93 18.08 -6.68
CA ASN A 269 4.26 18.38 -6.16
C ASN A 269 4.64 17.46 -4.98
N PHE A 270 5.61 16.58 -5.24
CA PHE A 270 6.21 15.66 -4.26
C PHE A 270 7.58 16.13 -3.73
N GLY A 271 7.95 17.37 -4.00
CA GLY A 271 9.18 17.96 -3.47
C GLY A 271 9.07 18.26 -1.98
N SER A 272 10.23 18.33 -1.32
CA SER A 272 10.38 18.60 0.12
C SER A 272 9.73 19.91 0.63
N SER A 273 9.32 20.82 -0.27
CA SER A 273 8.76 22.15 0.02
C SER A 273 7.26 22.32 -0.24
N SER A 274 6.51 21.26 -0.58
CA SER A 274 5.08 21.38 -0.90
C SER A 274 4.20 21.75 0.31
N ALA A 275 3.20 22.62 0.07
CA ALA A 275 2.42 23.30 1.11
C ALA A 275 1.50 22.39 1.95
N LYS A 276 1.24 22.81 3.20
CA LYS A 276 0.64 22.07 4.32
C LYS A 276 -0.84 21.65 4.20
N ALA A 277 -1.58 22.10 3.18
CA ALA A 277 -3.05 21.96 3.07
C ALA A 277 -3.59 20.51 2.97
N TRP A 278 -2.70 19.52 2.87
CA TRP A 278 -2.99 18.14 2.51
C TRP A 278 -2.78 17.20 3.71
N ARG A 279 -1.97 17.64 4.69
CA ARG A 279 -1.66 16.86 5.89
C ARG A 279 -2.92 16.54 6.68
N ASP A 280 -3.83 17.49 6.72
CA ASP A 280 -5.06 17.43 7.51
C ASP A 280 -6.24 16.90 6.67
N ILE A 281 -5.99 16.47 5.43
CA ILE A 281 -6.94 15.76 4.57
C ILE A 281 -6.61 14.28 4.56
N TRP A 282 -7.56 13.47 5.00
CA TRP A 282 -7.32 12.08 5.36
C TRP A 282 -7.75 11.12 4.26
N GLY A 283 -6.81 10.37 3.68
CA GLY A 283 -7.07 9.40 2.61
C GLY A 283 -7.58 8.04 3.10
N ALA A 284 -8.80 7.65 2.73
CA ALA A 284 -9.37 6.35 3.11
C ALA A 284 -10.15 5.71 1.96
N GLY A 285 -10.23 4.38 1.94
CA GLY A 285 -10.95 3.61 0.94
C GLY A 285 -12.38 3.28 1.37
N GLN A 286 -13.18 2.76 0.46
CA GLN A 286 -14.60 2.44 0.71
C GLN A 286 -14.80 1.24 1.66
N GLY A 287 -13.74 0.50 1.99
CA GLY A 287 -13.77 -0.60 2.95
C GLY A 287 -13.92 -0.17 4.41
N VAL A 288 -13.92 1.14 4.73
CA VAL A 288 -14.00 1.65 6.11
C VAL A 288 -15.23 1.19 6.89
N GLY A 289 -16.36 0.95 6.20
CA GLY A 289 -17.59 0.48 6.86
C GLY A 289 -17.53 -0.94 7.42
N LEU A 290 -16.40 -1.64 7.26
CA LEU A 290 -16.12 -2.97 7.83
C LEU A 290 -15.15 -2.88 9.03
N MET A 291 -15.00 -1.68 9.62
CA MET A 291 -14.03 -1.40 10.67
C MET A 291 -14.73 -0.80 11.89
N ASP A 292 -14.72 -1.50 13.02
CA ASP A 292 -15.44 -1.13 14.25
C ASP A 292 -14.51 -0.92 15.46
N ASP A 293 -13.22 -1.22 15.33
CA ASP A 293 -12.23 -1.14 16.39
C ASP A 293 -10.81 -0.77 15.91
N VAL A 294 -9.91 -0.57 16.88
CA VAL A 294 -8.49 -0.24 16.70
C VAL A 294 -7.62 -1.31 17.38
N PRO A 295 -7.50 -2.51 16.81
CA PRO A 295 -6.69 -3.59 17.37
C PRO A 295 -5.19 -3.34 17.17
N THR A 296 -4.35 -4.15 17.79
CA THR A 296 -2.96 -4.30 17.35
C THR A 296 -2.91 -4.92 15.95
N THR A 297 -1.82 -4.70 15.24
CA THR A 297 -1.60 -5.28 13.91
C THR A 297 -1.58 -6.81 13.98
N ALA A 298 -1.02 -7.38 15.06
CA ALA A 298 -1.00 -8.82 15.27
C ALA A 298 -2.42 -9.41 15.43
N GLU A 299 -3.27 -8.78 16.23
CA GLU A 299 -4.68 -9.17 16.38
C GLU A 299 -5.45 -9.04 15.06
N MET A 300 -5.20 -7.96 14.31
CA MET A 300 -5.85 -7.75 13.01
C MET A 300 -5.46 -8.84 12.00
N VAL A 301 -4.17 -9.19 11.91
CA VAL A 301 -3.73 -10.28 11.01
C VAL A 301 -4.32 -11.62 11.44
N ALA A 302 -4.39 -11.90 12.75
CA ALA A 302 -5.03 -13.11 13.26
C ALA A 302 -6.53 -13.16 12.90
N ARG A 303 -7.25 -12.04 13.02
CA ARG A 303 -8.66 -11.92 12.62
C ARG A 303 -8.85 -12.13 11.12
N LEU A 304 -8.05 -11.44 10.28
CA LEU A 304 -8.06 -11.64 8.82
C LEU A 304 -7.82 -13.10 8.45
N LYS A 305 -6.93 -13.79 9.19
CA LYS A 305 -6.63 -15.20 8.95
C LYS A 305 -7.82 -16.10 9.27
N GLN A 306 -8.48 -15.87 10.41
CA GLN A 306 -9.67 -16.62 10.79
C GLN A 306 -10.80 -16.42 9.77
N GLU A 307 -11.05 -15.18 9.35
CA GLU A 307 -12.04 -14.85 8.33
C GLU A 307 -11.70 -15.49 6.98
N TYR A 308 -10.43 -15.47 6.57
CA TYR A 308 -9.97 -16.09 5.33
C TYR A 308 -10.16 -17.62 5.35
N ASP A 309 -9.77 -18.28 6.44
CA ASP A 309 -9.95 -19.72 6.60
C ASP A 309 -11.44 -20.10 6.63
N ALA A 310 -12.28 -19.30 7.28
CA ALA A 310 -13.74 -19.47 7.28
C ALA A 310 -14.35 -19.27 5.88
N ALA A 311 -13.87 -18.29 5.11
CA ALA A 311 -14.30 -18.08 3.73
C ALA A 311 -13.90 -19.27 2.83
N ARG A 312 -12.69 -19.81 3.01
CA ARG A 312 -12.25 -21.02 2.30
C ARG A 312 -13.13 -22.23 2.64
N ALA A 313 -13.41 -22.45 3.92
CA ALA A 313 -14.30 -23.52 4.36
C ALA A 313 -15.71 -23.36 3.78
N ARG A 314 -16.24 -22.13 3.74
CA ARG A 314 -17.55 -21.81 3.15
C ARG A 314 -17.62 -22.18 1.65
N LEU A 315 -16.49 -22.09 0.94
CA LEU A 315 -16.35 -22.46 -0.47
C LEU A 315 -15.82 -23.89 -0.70
N ALA A 316 -15.59 -24.66 0.37
CA ALA A 316 -15.01 -26.00 0.33
C ALA A 316 -13.62 -26.09 -0.37
N LEU A 317 -12.73 -25.12 -0.07
CA LEU A 317 -11.34 -25.04 -0.56
C LEU A 317 -10.29 -25.53 0.45
#